data_AF-A0A849UTH5-F1
#
_entry.id   AF-A0A849UTH5-F1
#
_cell.length_a   1.000
_cell.length_b   1.000
_cell.length_c   1.000
_cell.angle_alpha   90.00
_cell.angle_beta   90.00
_cell.angle_gamma   90.00
#
_symmetry.space_group_name_H-M   'P 1'
#
loop_
_entity.id
_entity.type
_entity.pdbx_description
1 polymer ?
#
loop_
_entity_poly.entity_id
_entity_poly.type
_entity_poly.pdbx_seq_one_letter_code
_entity_poly.pdbx_strand_id
1 'polypeptide(L)' 'MIITFFGSMSPRNESAFKLYHTLIENSTVTKFIGWPIPAHNATDPITQMERDKLWLNWMNTYLK' A
#
# COMPACT_ATOMS: atom_id res chain seq x y z
N MET A 1 -4.20 7.75 -4.21
CA MET A 1 -2.94 7.45 -3.49
C MET A 1 -2.86 5.95 -3.26
N ILE A 2 -1.68 5.33 -3.39
CA ILE A 2 -1.48 3.95 -2.92
C ILE A 2 -0.71 4.03 -1.60
N ILE A 3 -1.22 3.34 -0.58
CA ILE A 3 -0.51 3.09 0.68
C ILE A 3 -0.06 1.63 0.64
N THR A 4 1.26 1.43 0.64
CA THR A 4 1.90 0.11 0.70
C THR A 4 2.38 -0.17 2.11
N PHE A 5 2.10 -1.38 2.60
CA PHE A 5 2.49 -1.81 3.94
C PHE A 5 3.19 -3.17 3.92
N PHE A 6 4.26 -3.30 4.71
CA PHE A 6 4.98 -4.54 4.94
C PHE A 6 5.04 -4.78 6.45
N GLY A 7 4.46 -5.88 6.93
CA GLY A 7 4.49 -6.24 8.34
C GLY A 7 3.56 -7.40 8.70
N SER A 8 3.60 -7.80 9.98
CA SER A 8 2.79 -8.89 10.50
C SER A 8 1.29 -8.59 10.41
N MET A 9 0.48 -9.61 10.12
CA MET A 9 -0.95 -9.62 9.74
C MET A 9 -2.00 -8.88 10.61
N SER A 10 -1.65 -7.93 11.49
CA SER A 10 -2.62 -7.11 12.22
C SER A 10 -2.63 -5.64 11.75
N PRO A 11 -3.26 -5.35 10.59
CA PRO A 11 -3.30 -3.99 10.04
C PRO A 11 -4.05 -2.99 10.94
N ARG A 12 -4.91 -3.46 11.86
CA ARG A 12 -5.81 -2.59 12.63
C ARG A 12 -5.12 -1.56 13.55
N ASN A 13 -3.88 -1.80 13.97
CA ASN A 13 -3.18 -0.96 14.95
C ASN A 13 -2.07 -0.07 14.36
N GLU A 14 -1.87 -0.13 13.04
CA GLU A 14 -0.75 0.53 12.38
C GLU A 14 -1.10 1.92 11.87
N SER A 15 -0.11 2.82 11.87
CA SER A 15 -0.26 4.21 11.41
C SER A 15 -0.74 4.29 9.96
N ALA A 16 -0.29 3.38 9.09
CA ALA A 16 -0.70 3.32 7.69
C ALA A 16 -2.19 2.98 7.51
N PHE A 17 -2.74 2.09 8.34
CA PHE A 17 -4.15 1.71 8.29
C PHE A 17 -5.06 2.84 8.79
N LYS A 18 -4.66 3.53 9.87
CA LYS A 18 -5.35 4.72 10.34
C LYS A 18 -5.40 5.79 9.26
N LEU A 19 -4.27 6.05 8.59
CA LEU A 19 -4.21 6.99 7.47
C LEU A 19 -5.13 6.57 6.31
N TYR A 20 -5.13 5.29 5.94
CA TYR A 20 -6.03 4.77 4.91
C TYR A 20 -7.50 5.08 5.23
N HIS A 21 -7.93 4.81 6.46
CA HIS A 21 -9.29 5.10 6.91
C HIS A 21 -9.61 6.59 6.84
N THR A 22 -8.73 7.46 7.35
CA THR A 22 -8.92 8.92 7.23
C THR A 22 -9.04 9.36 5.78
N LEU A 23 -8.27 8.80 4.84
CA LEU A 23 -8.36 9.16 3.43
C LEU A 23 -9.68 8.73 2.78
N ILE A 24 -10.14 7.49 3.02
CA ILE A 24 -11.42 7.03 2.44
C ILE A 24 -12.61 7.77 3.05
N GLU A 25 -12.56 8.10 4.34
CA GLU A 25 -13.59 8.89 5.04
C GLU A 25 -13.70 10.30 4.45
N ASN A 26 -12.59 10.86 3.98
CA ASN A 26 -12.54 12.14 3.28
C ASN A 26 -12.72 12.01 1.75
N SER A 27 -13.31 10.92 1.26
CA SER A 27 -13.58 10.66 -0.16
C SER A 27 -12.34 10.73 -1.07
N THR A 28 -11.14 10.57 -0.49
CA THR A 28 -9.91 10.57 -1.27
C THR A 28 -9.73 9.20 -1.92
N VAL A 29 -9.56 9.19 -3.24
CA VAL A 29 -9.33 7.97 -4.01
C VAL A 29 -8.01 7.33 -3.56
N THR A 30 -8.09 6.26 -2.77
CA THR A 30 -6.93 5.60 -2.17
C THR A 30 -7.06 4.08 -2.19
N LYS A 31 -5.93 3.38 -2.14
CA LYS A 31 -5.85 1.92 -2.02
C LYS A 31 -4.85 1.54 -0.92
N PHE A 32 -5.20 0.52 -0.12
CA PHE A 32 -4.32 -0.05 0.91
C PHE A 32 -3.91 -1.46 0.51
N ILE A 33 -2.61 -1.70 0.38
CA ILE A 33 -2.07 -2.99 -0.05
C ILE A 33 -1.01 -3.41 0.97
N GLY A 34 -1.24 -4.55 1.62
CA GLY A 34 -0.37 -5.10 2.65
C GLY A 34 0.19 -6.47 2.25
N TRP A 35 1.47 -6.70 2.50
CA TRP A 35 2.11 -8.02 2.37
C TRP A 35 2.42 -8.59 3.75
N PRO A 36 2.17 -9.90 3.99
CA PRO A 36 2.41 -10.55 5.27
C PRO A 36 3.89 -10.91 5.46
N ILE A 37 4.78 -9.91 5.34
CA ILE A 37 6.23 -10.06 5.45
C ILE A 37 6.66 -9.38 6.73
N PRO A 38 7.38 -10.04 7.65
CA PRO A 38 7.83 -9.46 8.92
C PRO A 38 9.06 -8.54 8.70
N ALA A 39 8.93 -7.54 7.84
CA ALA A 39 9.97 -6.57 7.51
C ALA A 39 9.34 -5.22 7.21
N HIS A 40 10.08 -4.13 7.43
CA HIS A 40 9.62 -2.78 7.07
C HIS A 40 9.49 -2.57 5.56
N ASN A 41 10.19 -3.37 4.76
CA ASN A 41 10.17 -3.33 3.30
C ASN A 41 10.30 -4.75 2.74
N ALA A 42 9.78 -4.97 1.53
CA ALA A 42 10.05 -6.17 0.76
C ALA A 42 11.54 -6.35 0.49
N THR A 43 12.09 -7.50 0.84
CA THR A 43 13.49 -7.87 0.57
C THR A 43 13.62 -8.82 -0.62
N ASP A 44 12.56 -9.55 -0.95
CA ASP A 44 12.56 -10.46 -2.10
C ASP A 44 12.23 -9.72 -3.40
N PRO A 45 12.85 -10.12 -4.52
CA PRO A 45 12.70 -9.41 -5.81
C PRO A 45 11.28 -9.52 -6.38
N ILE A 46 10.51 -10.55 -6.00
CA ILE A 46 9.15 -10.78 -6.52
C ILE A 46 8.22 -9.72 -5.95
N THR A 47 8.18 -9.59 -4.62
CA THR A 47 7.33 -8.61 -3.95
C THR A 47 7.70 -7.18 -4.33
N GLN A 48 8.98 -6.88 -4.52
CA GLN A 48 9.43 -5.57 -5.01
C GLN A 48 8.86 -5.28 -6.41
N MET A 49 8.99 -6.23 -7.34
CA MET A 49 8.42 -6.09 -8.69
C MET A 49 6.90 -5.94 -8.67
N GLU A 50 6.18 -6.70 -7.83
CA GLU A 50 4.72 -6.59 -7.71
C GLU A 50 4.29 -5.22 -7.20
N ARG A 51 4.95 -4.72 -6.15
CA ARG A 51 4.74 -3.37 -5.63
C ARG A 51 4.94 -2.32 -6.73
N ASP A 52 6.02 -2.42 -7.49
CA ASP A 52 6.36 -1.45 -8.53
C ASP A 52 5.33 -1.48 -9.68
N LYS A 53 4.86 -2.66 -10.09
CA LYS A 53 3.77 -2.81 -11.07
C LYS A 53 2.48 -2.14 -10.61
N LEU A 54 2.12 -2.27 -9.33
CA LEU A 54 0.93 -1.62 -8.77
C LEU A 54 1.03 -0.10 -8.83
N TRP A 55 2.20 0.45 -8.52
CA TRP A 55 2.47 1.88 -8.64
C TRP A 55 2.39 2.36 -10.09
N LEU A 56 3.06 1.68 -11.02
CA LEU A 56 3.02 2.05 -12.44
C LEU A 56 1.59 2.03 -12.99
N ASN A 57 0.82 0.99 -12.68
CA ASN A 57 -0.58 0.89 -13.12
C ASN A 57 -1.45 2.03 -12.55
N TRP A 58 -1.22 2.42 -11.30
CA TRP A 58 -1.90 3.56 -10.70
C TRP A 58 -1.56 4.87 -11.39
N MET A 59 -0.27 5.13 -11.61
CA MET A 59 0.19 6.34 -12.27
C MET A 59 -0.40 6.42 -13.69
N ASN A 60 -0.39 5.32 -14.44
CA ASN A 60 -1.02 5.23 -15.77
C ASN A 60 -2.53 5.53 -15.75
N THR A 61 -3.21 5.28 -14.63
CA THR A 61 -4.65 5.58 -14.49
C THR A 61 -4.91 7.09 -14.37
N TYR A 62 -4.01 7.84 -13.73
CA TYR A 62 -4.28 9.23 -13.32
C TYR A 62 -3.38 10.29 -13.96
N LEU A 63 -2.19 9.94 -14.46
CA LEU A 63 -1.19 10.90 -14.97
C LEU A 63 -1.00 10.79 -16.48
N LYS A 64 -2.08 10.92 -17.24
CA LYS A 64 -1.99 11.01 -18.70
C LYS A 64 -1.41 12.34 -19.16
#